data_AF-A0A2M6YJB9-F1
#
_entry.id   AF-A0A2M6YJB9-F1
#
_cell.length_a   1.000
_cell.length_b   1.000
_cell.length_c   1.000
_cell.angle_alpha   90.00
_cell.angle_beta   90.00
_cell.angle_gamma   90.00
#
_symmetry.space_group_name_H-M   'P 1'
#
loop_
_entity.id
_entity.type
_entity.pdbx_description
1 polymer ?
#
loop_
_entity_poly.entity_id
_entity_poly.type
_entity_poly.pdbx_seq_one_letter_code
_entity_poly.pdbx_strand_id
1 'polypeptide(L)'
;MSKKSSLKDSRTDWERIHAMSDGDIDTSEIPEITEERMAGANLRVGGRPVSKGKVRISILVDAEVLAYFEAKAGGKDYQTLINEALKANLRDRDLETTLRRIIREELRAAGN
;
A
#
# COMPACT_ATOMS: atom_id res chain seq x y z
N MET A 1 0.93 -26.09 10.37
CA MET A 1 0.12 -25.98 11.60
C MET A 1 -0.63 -24.65 11.56
N SER A 2 -1.95 -24.67 11.37
CA SER A 2 -2.80 -23.48 11.41
C SER A 2 -2.96 -23.05 12.86
N LYS A 3 -2.42 -21.88 13.24
CA LYS A 3 -2.79 -21.28 14.53
C LYS A 3 -4.20 -20.74 14.34
N LYS A 4 -5.18 -21.49 14.85
CA LYS A 4 -6.58 -21.07 14.99
C LYS A 4 -6.59 -19.67 15.61
N SER A 5 -7.46 -18.79 15.10
CA SER A 5 -7.79 -17.51 15.74
C SER A 5 -7.86 -17.72 17.24
N SER A 6 -7.16 -16.88 18.01
CA SER A 6 -6.77 -17.19 19.38
C SER A 6 -7.95 -17.33 20.35
N LEU A 7 -9.19 -17.05 19.96
CA LEU A 7 -10.39 -17.39 20.74
C LEU A 7 -11.54 -17.76 19.78
N LYS A 8 -12.20 -18.89 20.02
CA LYS A 8 -13.40 -19.30 19.27
C LYS A 8 -14.61 -18.41 19.59
N ASP A 9 -14.60 -17.85 20.80
CA ASP A 9 -15.62 -16.94 21.30
C ASP A 9 -14.99 -15.57 21.47
N SER A 10 -15.37 -14.63 20.62
CA SER A 10 -15.00 -13.23 20.80
C SER A 10 -15.60 -12.75 22.12
N ARG A 11 -14.76 -12.21 23.01
CA ARG A 11 -15.22 -11.56 24.25
C ARG A 11 -15.77 -10.15 24.01
N THR A 12 -15.79 -9.71 22.76
CA THR A 12 -16.34 -8.43 22.35
C THR A 12 -17.86 -8.53 22.36
N ASP A 13 -18.50 -7.60 23.04
CA ASP A 13 -19.94 -7.37 22.94
C ASP A 13 -20.27 -6.79 21.55
N TRP A 14 -20.60 -7.67 20.61
CA TRP A 14 -20.87 -7.32 19.21
C TRP A 14 -22.20 -6.61 19.02
N GLU A 15 -23.23 -6.92 19.83
CA GLU A 15 -24.53 -6.24 19.74
C GLU A 15 -24.38 -4.75 20.09
N ARG A 16 -23.59 -4.45 21.12
CA ARG A 16 -23.23 -3.06 21.47
C ARG A 16 -22.47 -2.36 20.34
N ILE A 17 -21.50 -3.03 19.71
CA ILE A 17 -20.72 -2.45 18.60
C ILE A 17 -21.60 -2.21 17.37
N HIS A 18 -22.54 -3.11 17.06
CA HIS A 18 -23.43 -2.95 15.91
C HIS A 18 -24.47 -1.85 16.09
N ALA A 19 -24.88 -1.58 17.34
CA ALA A 19 -25.80 -0.49 17.67
C ALA A 19 -25.10 0.85 17.92
N MET A 20 -23.77 0.86 18.05
CA MET A 20 -22.96 2.06 18.26
C MET A 20 -22.97 2.94 17.00
N SER A 21 -23.17 4.25 17.18
CA SER A 21 -23.04 5.22 16.09
C SER A 21 -21.59 5.72 15.97
N ASP A 22 -21.21 6.24 14.81
CA ASP A 22 -19.86 6.79 14.58
C ASP A 22 -19.48 7.88 15.60
N GLY A 23 -20.46 8.62 16.12
CA GLY A 23 -20.23 9.67 17.12
C GLY A 23 -19.94 9.17 18.54
N ASP A 24 -20.28 7.91 18.83
CA ASP A 24 -20.01 7.27 20.13
C ASP A 24 -18.62 6.61 20.18
N ILE A 25 -17.89 6.63 19.06
CA ILE A 25 -16.55 6.06 18.96
C ILE A 25 -15.53 7.04 19.58
N ASP A 26 -14.88 6.59 20.66
CA ASP A 26 -13.78 7.34 21.27
C ASP A 26 -12.53 7.28 20.38
N THR A 27 -12.19 8.41 19.77
CA THR A 27 -10.99 8.58 18.94
C THR A 27 -9.90 9.39 19.65
N SER A 28 -10.04 9.64 20.95
CA SER A 28 -9.09 10.48 21.71
C SER A 28 -7.65 9.95 21.67
N GLU A 29 -7.46 8.64 21.61
CA GLU A 29 -6.14 7.98 21.49
C GLU A 29 -5.57 8.01 20.06
N ILE A 30 -6.41 8.27 19.06
CA ILE A 30 -6.05 8.26 17.64
C ILE A 30 -6.37 9.65 17.08
N PRO A 31 -5.60 10.68 17.48
CA PRO A 31 -5.82 12.02 17.00
C PRO A 31 -5.64 12.07 15.48
N GLU A 32 -6.41 12.95 14.83
CA GLU A 32 -6.33 13.15 13.39
C GLU A 32 -4.90 13.50 12.95
N ILE A 33 -4.52 13.03 11.77
CA ILE A 33 -3.20 13.33 11.21
C ILE A 33 -3.23 14.76 10.70
N THR A 34 -2.63 15.67 11.47
CA THR A 34 -2.40 17.06 11.05
C THR A 34 -1.35 17.14 9.94
N GLU A 35 -1.42 18.18 9.10
CA GLU A 35 -0.42 18.42 8.04
C GLU A 35 1.00 18.55 8.62
N GLU A 36 1.13 19.21 9.76
CA GLU A 36 2.39 19.36 10.51
C GLU A 36 2.97 18.00 10.91
N ARG A 37 2.10 17.10 11.40
CA ARG A 37 2.49 15.72 11.76
C ARG A 37 2.89 14.93 10.50
N MET A 38 2.17 15.11 9.39
CA MET A 38 2.49 14.45 8.12
C MET A 38 3.80 14.96 7.50
N ALA A 39 4.09 16.26 7.64
CA ALA A 39 5.33 16.86 7.17
C ALA A 39 6.57 16.21 7.81
N GLY A 40 6.48 15.81 9.08
CA GLY A 40 7.54 15.08 9.80
C GLY A 40 7.64 13.59 9.48
N ALA A 41 6.71 13.00 8.72
CA ALA A 41 6.69 11.56 8.47
C ALA A 41 7.90 11.09 7.65
N ASN A 42 8.54 9.98 8.02
CA ASN A 42 9.63 9.39 7.24
C ASN A 42 9.11 8.27 6.34
N LEU A 43 9.32 8.40 5.03
CA LEU A 43 9.01 7.32 4.09
C LEU A 43 9.97 6.15 4.37
N ARG A 44 9.44 4.94 4.47
CA ARG A 44 10.23 3.71 4.66
C ARG A 44 9.85 2.66 3.63
N VAL A 45 10.85 1.97 3.09
CA VAL A 45 10.69 0.81 2.21
C VAL A 45 11.45 -0.35 2.82
N GLY A 46 10.79 -1.49 3.04
CA GLY A 46 11.39 -2.64 3.72
C GLY A 46 11.92 -2.33 5.13
N GLY A 47 11.24 -1.42 5.86
CA GLY A 47 11.64 -0.98 7.20
C GLY A 47 12.77 0.06 7.26
N ARG A 48 13.42 0.36 6.14
CA ARG A 48 14.52 1.33 6.06
C ARG A 48 14.02 2.71 5.64
N PRO A 49 14.49 3.81 6.26
CA PRO A 49 14.15 5.16 5.83
C PRO A 49 14.70 5.42 4.43
N VAL A 50 13.90 6.08 3.60
CA VAL A 50 14.29 6.54 2.27
C VAL A 50 14.12 8.05 2.19
N SER A 51 14.97 8.71 1.39
CA SER A 51 14.90 10.16 1.21
C SER A 51 13.57 10.55 0.56
N LYS A 52 13.04 11.70 0.98
CA LYS A 52 11.90 12.33 0.32
C LYS A 52 12.38 12.95 -0.99
N GLY A 53 11.69 12.64 -2.10
CA GLY A 53 11.94 13.26 -3.41
C GLY A 53 12.52 12.32 -4.46
N LYS A 54 12.89 12.89 -5.62
CA LYS A 54 13.53 12.17 -6.73
C LYS A 54 15.02 12.02 -6.45
N VAL A 55 15.58 10.83 -6.65
CA VAL A 55 17.01 10.55 -6.54
C VAL A 55 17.59 10.44 -7.95
N ARG A 56 18.69 11.15 -8.23
CA ARG A 56 19.43 10.99 -9.48
C ARG A 56 20.23 9.69 -9.41
N ILE A 57 19.92 8.75 -10.30
CA ILE A 57 20.63 7.49 -10.43
C ILE A 57 21.25 7.40 -11.83
N SER A 58 22.37 6.68 -11.94
CA SER A 58 22.94 6.29 -13.24
C SER A 58 22.60 4.81 -13.45
N ILE A 59 21.71 4.54 -14.41
CA ILE A 59 21.33 3.19 -14.81
C ILE A 59 21.41 3.08 -16.33
N LEU A 60 21.66 1.88 -16.83
CA LEU A 60 21.54 1.58 -18.26
C LEU A 60 20.08 1.26 -18.56
N VAL A 61 19.57 1.86 -19.62
CA VAL A 61 18.22 1.63 -20.15
C VAL A 61 18.36 1.36 -21.64
N ASP A 62 17.60 0.39 -22.15
CA ASP A 62 17.62 0.06 -23.56
C ASP A 62 17.19 1.25 -24.43
N ALA A 63 17.87 1.43 -25.55
CA ALA A 63 17.63 2.56 -26.45
C ALA A 63 16.18 2.58 -26.98
N GLU A 64 15.59 1.41 -27.23
CA GLU A 64 14.19 1.27 -27.67
C GLU A 64 13.22 1.78 -26.60
N VAL A 65 13.46 1.45 -25.32
CA VAL A 65 12.62 1.88 -24.21
C VAL A 65 12.70 3.40 -24.06
N LEU A 66 13.90 3.97 -24.15
CA LEU A 66 14.07 5.42 -24.08
C LEU A 66 13.34 6.12 -25.24
N ALA A 67 13.53 5.64 -26.48
CA ALA A 67 12.86 6.18 -27.66
C ALA A 67 11.33 6.11 -27.56
N TYR A 68 10.78 5.01 -27.02
CA TYR A 68 9.35 4.87 -26.77
C TYR A 68 8.83 5.94 -25.80
N PHE A 69 9.51 6.14 -24.68
CA PHE A 69 9.08 7.14 -23.68
C PHE A 69 9.30 8.58 -24.15
N GLU A 70 10.33 8.86 -24.93
CA GLU A 70 10.54 10.17 -25.57
C GLU A 70 9.42 10.48 -26.57
N ALA A 71 9.06 9.53 -27.44
CA ALA A 71 7.96 9.70 -28.38
C ALA A 71 6.61 9.87 -27.66
N LYS A 72 6.39 9.14 -26.57
CA LYS A 72 5.15 9.21 -25.76
C LYS A 72 5.05 10.50 -24.95
N ALA A 73 6.18 11.12 -24.60
CA ALA A 73 6.23 12.30 -23.75
C ALA A 73 5.55 13.51 -24.38
N GLY A 74 5.65 13.71 -25.71
CA GLY A 74 4.94 14.77 -26.45
C GLY A 74 5.07 16.18 -25.88
N GLY A 75 6.12 16.47 -25.09
CA GLY A 75 6.32 17.74 -24.36
C GLY A 75 6.41 17.61 -22.82
N LYS A 76 6.11 16.44 -22.25
CA LYS A 76 6.39 16.11 -20.84
C LYS A 76 7.81 15.54 -20.68
N ASP A 77 8.33 15.57 -19.45
CA ASP A 77 9.60 14.93 -19.10
C ASP A 77 9.46 13.40 -19.14
N TYR A 78 10.17 12.76 -20.08
CA TYR A 78 10.17 11.29 -20.25
C TYR A 78 10.59 10.57 -18.97
N GLN A 79 11.44 11.18 -18.12
CA GLN A 79 11.84 10.60 -16.84
C GLN A 79 10.66 10.46 -15.89
N THR A 80 9.71 11.40 -15.95
CA THR A 80 8.49 11.34 -15.16
C THR A 80 7.60 10.18 -15.59
N LEU A 81 7.48 9.93 -16.91
CA LEU A 81 6.74 8.79 -17.43
C LEU A 81 7.38 7.44 -17.06
N ILE A 82 8.71 7.35 -17.15
CA ILE A 82 9.46 6.15 -16.71
C ILE A 82 9.19 5.90 -15.23
N ASN A 83 9.26 6.93 -14.39
CA ASN A 83 9.00 6.80 -12.96
C ASN A 83 7.55 6.38 -12.66
N GLU A 84 6.57 6.89 -13.41
CA GLU A 84 5.17 6.46 -13.30
C GLU A 84 4.98 4.99 -13.68
N ALA A 85 5.63 4.53 -14.76
CA ALA A 85 5.59 3.13 -15.17
C ALA A 85 6.19 2.21 -14.11
N LEU A 86 7.32 2.59 -13.51
CA LEU A 86 7.94 1.84 -12.40
C LEU A 86 7.02 1.79 -11.18
N LYS A 87 6.37 2.91 -10.83
CA LYS A 87 5.39 2.95 -9.73
C LYS A 87 4.18 2.05 -9.99
N ALA A 88 3.68 2.00 -11.22
CA ALA A 88 2.58 1.12 -11.59
C ALA A 88 2.97 -0.35 -11.40
N ASN A 89 4.17 -0.76 -11.87
CA ASN A 89 4.64 -2.13 -11.69
C ASN A 89 4.77 -2.54 -10.21
N LEU A 90 5.20 -1.62 -9.34
CA LEU A 90 5.26 -1.87 -7.90
C LEU A 90 3.87 -2.13 -7.32
N ARG A 91 2.85 -1.34 -7.70
CA ARG A 91 1.47 -1.52 -7.24
C ARG A 91 0.86 -2.85 -7.72
N ASP A 92 1.10 -3.21 -8.97
CA ASP A 92 0.52 -4.42 -9.57
C ASP A 92 1.05 -5.70 -8.91
N ARG A 93 2.35 -5.73 -8.55
CA ARG A 93 2.96 -6.85 -7.81
C ARG A 93 2.33 -7.06 -6.44
N ASP A 94 1.98 -5.96 -5.76
CA ASP A 94 1.35 -6.02 -4.45
C ASP A 94 -0.09 -6.53 -4.55
N LEU A 95 -0.84 -6.12 -5.57
CA LEU A 95 -2.22 -6.57 -5.76
C LEU A 95 -2.30 -8.06 -6.09
N GLU A 96 -1.50 -8.54 -7.04
CA GLU A 96 -1.51 -9.97 -7.41
C GLU A 96 -1.17 -10.87 -6.22
N THR A 97 -0.15 -10.49 -5.45
CA THR A 97 0.27 -11.23 -4.26
C THR A 97 -0.82 -11.22 -3.19
N THR A 98 -1.47 -10.07 -2.99
CA THR A 98 -2.57 -9.91 -2.02
C THR A 98 -3.78 -10.73 -2.43
N LEU A 99 -4.20 -10.69 -3.68
CA LEU A 99 -5.33 -11.47 -4.21
C LEU A 99 -5.06 -12.97 -4.09
N ARG A 100 -3.86 -13.44 -4.47
CA ARG A 100 -3.47 -14.85 -4.29
C ARG A 100 -3.50 -15.27 -2.82
N ARG A 101 -3.13 -14.38 -1.90
CA ARG A 101 -3.21 -14.64 -0.46
C ARG A 101 -4.66 -14.79 -0.01
N ILE A 102 -5.51 -13.81 -0.34
CA ILE A 102 -6.93 -13.78 0.05
C ILE A 102 -7.66 -15.00 -0.53
N ILE A 103 -7.52 -15.29 -1.82
CA ILE A 103 -8.16 -16.46 -2.45
C ILE A 103 -7.75 -17.76 -1.76
N ARG A 104 -6.48 -17.91 -1.37
CA ARG A 104 -6.01 -19.09 -0.63
C ARG A 104 -6.59 -19.16 0.78
N GLU A 105 -6.77 -18.02 1.44
CA GLU A 105 -7.41 -17.93 2.75
C GLU A 105 -8.90 -18.33 2.65
N GLU A 106 -9.63 -17.79 1.67
CA GLU A 106 -11.04 -18.11 1.42
C GLU A 106 -11.26 -19.58 1.03
N LEU A 107 -10.45 -20.13 0.12
CA LEU A 107 -10.53 -21.56 -0.25
C LEU A 107 -10.24 -22.49 0.94
N ARG A 108 -9.40 -22.07 1.89
CA ARG A 108 -9.13 -22.83 3.13
C ARG A 108 -10.27 -22.69 4.15
N ALA A 109 -10.96 -21.56 4.17
CA ALA A 109 -12.11 -21.33 5.05
C ALA A 109 -13.36 -22.08 4.55
N ALA A 110 -13.58 -22.14 3.23
CA ALA A 110 -14.73 -22.81 2.62
C ALA A 110 -14.58 -24.35 2.52
N GLY A 111 -13.35 -24.87 2.60
CA GLY A 111 -13.08 -26.31 2.55
C GLY A 111 -13.16 -27.04 3.89
N ASN A 112 -13.75 -26.42 4.92
CA ASN A 112 -13.78 -26.90 6.29
C ASN A 112 -15.19 -26.81 6.88
#